data_AF-A0A9D8QZW8-F1
#
_entry.id   AF-A0A9D8QZW8-F1
#
_cell.length_a   1.000
_cell.length_b   1.000
_cell.length_c   1.000
_cell.angle_alpha   90.00
_cell.angle_beta   90.00
_cell.angle_gamma   90.00
#
_symmetry.space_group_name_H-M   'P 1'
#
loop_
_entity.id
_entity.type
_entity.pdbx_description
1 polymer ?
#
loop_
_entity_poly.entity_id
_entity_poly.type
_entity_poly.pdbx_seq_one_letter_code
_entity_poly.pdbx_strand_id
1 'polypeptide(L)'
;MKAFRYIIPLLTLCAFRLNTWAQEQIPPDSLPQDNIVRVLAIGNSFSQDAIEQYLWELADEAGVKMIIGNAYRGGQGFQSHWIDVTEENNTFEYRKVQDGKRTNTPHSALSSIITDEPWQYITFQQVSQESGLTTTFEPYLTYLIQYARGLQTNPNATYGYHQTWAYSHDSTHGGFANYGNRQEVMYDSICRAVQYVMVTHPELKFMVPSGTAIQNARTTFLGDNMNRDGY
;
A
#
# COMPACT_ATOMS: atom_id res chain seq x y z
N MET A 1 -28.64 17.05 21.20
CA MET A 1 -29.37 16.56 20.02
C MET A 1 -29.57 17.63 18.93
N LYS A 2 -28.53 18.41 18.58
CA LYS A 2 -28.57 19.42 17.49
C LYS A 2 -27.30 19.43 16.60
N ALA A 3 -26.35 18.51 16.80
CA ALA A 3 -25.13 18.40 15.98
C ALA A 3 -25.28 17.45 14.77
N PHE A 4 -26.35 16.66 14.70
CA PHE A 4 -26.56 15.65 13.65
C PHE A 4 -27.20 16.18 12.35
N ARG A 5 -27.52 17.48 12.27
CA ARG A 5 -28.29 18.05 11.15
C ARG A 5 -27.46 18.72 10.04
N TYR A 6 -26.13 18.77 10.18
CA TYR A 6 -25.23 19.39 9.19
C TYR A 6 -24.15 18.44 8.63
N ILE A 7 -24.09 17.19 9.07
CA ILE A 7 -23.11 16.20 8.57
C ILE A 7 -23.63 15.50 7.29
N ILE A 8 -24.94 15.39 7.12
CA ILE A 8 -25.55 14.67 6.00
C ILE A 8 -25.44 15.42 4.66
N PRO A 9 -25.56 16.77 4.55
CA PRO A 9 -25.42 17.47 3.27
C PRO A 9 -23.95 17.65 2.83
N LEU A 10 -22.99 17.67 3.76
CA LEU A 10 -21.57 17.80 3.44
C LEU A 10 -21.00 16.49 2.87
N LEU A 11 -21.46 15.34 3.36
CA LEU A 11 -21.07 14.03 2.83
C LEU A 11 -21.68 13.75 1.45
N THR A 12 -22.90 14.24 1.16
CA THR A 12 -23.49 14.06 -0.19
C THR A 12 -22.84 14.94 -1.25
N LEU A 13 -22.38 16.15 -0.91
CA LEU A 13 -21.65 17.00 -1.86
C LEU A 13 -20.20 16.51 -2.12
N CYS A 14 -19.54 15.91 -1.13
CA CYS A 14 -18.25 15.24 -1.31
C CYS A 14 -18.38 13.94 -2.11
N ALA A 15 -19.42 13.13 -1.86
CA ALA A 15 -19.65 11.89 -2.60
C ALA A 15 -19.96 12.13 -4.09
N PHE A 16 -20.75 13.16 -4.42
CA PHE A 16 -21.03 13.51 -5.82
C PHE A 16 -19.80 14.07 -6.55
N ARG A 17 -18.90 14.79 -5.87
CA ARG A 17 -17.65 15.28 -6.47
C ARG A 17 -16.56 14.20 -6.54
N LEU A 18 -16.52 13.26 -5.60
CA LEU A 18 -15.63 12.09 -5.67
C LEU A 18 -16.00 11.17 -6.84
N ASN A 19 -17.29 10.96 -7.12
CA ASN A 19 -17.72 10.16 -8.27
C ASN A 19 -17.30 10.76 -9.62
N THR A 20 -17.42 12.07 -9.81
CA THR A 20 -17.00 12.71 -11.07
C THR A 20 -15.48 12.78 -11.23
N TRP A 21 -14.72 12.96 -10.14
CA TRP A 21 -13.26 13.00 -10.19
C TRP A 21 -12.63 11.61 -10.33
N ALA A 22 -13.22 10.58 -9.72
CA ALA A 22 -12.76 9.20 -9.88
C ALA A 22 -13.04 8.66 -11.29
N GLN A 23 -14.18 9.02 -11.89
CA GLN A 23 -14.51 8.64 -13.26
C GLN A 23 -13.68 9.36 -14.34
N GLU A 24 -13.22 10.59 -14.10
CA GLU A 24 -12.36 11.29 -15.07
C GLU A 24 -10.90 10.82 -15.09
N GLN A 25 -10.44 10.11 -14.05
CA GLN A 25 -9.04 9.65 -13.94
C GLN A 25 -8.83 8.19 -14.36
N ILE A 26 -9.90 7.42 -14.58
CA ILE A 26 -9.82 6.03 -15.06
C ILE A 26 -10.26 6.05 -16.53
N PRO A 27 -9.34 5.93 -17.50
CA PRO A 27 -9.70 5.82 -18.90
C PRO A 27 -10.75 4.71 -19.09
N PRO A 28 -11.83 4.93 -19.85
CA PRO A 28 -12.89 3.92 -20.05
C PRO A 28 -12.37 2.58 -20.59
N ASP A 29 -11.22 2.58 -21.27
CA ASP A 29 -10.54 1.39 -21.81
C ASP A 29 -9.57 0.70 -20.83
N SER A 30 -9.49 1.15 -19.57
CA SER A 30 -8.52 0.63 -18.57
C SER A 30 -9.11 -0.34 -17.56
N LEU A 31 -10.43 -0.54 -17.57
CA LEU A 31 -11.07 -1.52 -16.71
C LEU A 31 -10.94 -2.93 -17.32
N PRO A 32 -10.63 -3.96 -16.51
CA PRO A 32 -10.58 -5.33 -16.98
C PRO A 32 -11.89 -5.75 -17.66
N GLN A 33 -11.85 -6.74 -18.56
CA GLN A 33 -13.00 -7.17 -19.36
C GLN A 33 -14.22 -7.58 -18.50
N ASP A 34 -14.00 -7.93 -17.24
CA ASP A 34 -15.03 -8.27 -16.25
C ASP A 34 -15.42 -7.11 -15.31
N ASN A 35 -14.88 -5.91 -15.53
CA ASN A 35 -15.03 -4.70 -14.71
C ASN A 35 -14.64 -4.88 -13.23
N ILE A 36 -13.68 -5.78 -12.93
CA ILE A 36 -13.18 -6.01 -11.57
C ILE A 36 -11.75 -5.46 -11.44
N VAL A 37 -11.57 -4.48 -10.56
CA VAL A 37 -10.23 -3.95 -10.22
C VAL A 37 -9.51 -4.96 -9.33
N ARG A 38 -8.28 -5.32 -9.71
CA ARG A 38 -7.47 -6.30 -8.97
C ARG A 38 -6.18 -5.65 -8.50
N VAL A 39 -5.98 -5.62 -7.18
CA VAL A 39 -4.79 -5.00 -6.56
C VAL A 39 -4.06 -6.01 -5.69
N LEU A 40 -2.73 -6.08 -5.83
CA LEU A 40 -1.85 -6.86 -4.97
C LEU A 40 -0.85 -5.93 -4.27
N ALA A 41 -0.79 -5.97 -2.95
CA ALA A 41 0.32 -5.40 -2.20
C ALA A 41 1.32 -6.48 -1.80
N ILE A 42 2.61 -6.24 -2.06
CA ILE A 42 3.71 -7.05 -1.53
C ILE A 42 4.34 -6.26 -0.38
N GLY A 43 4.13 -6.74 0.85
CA GLY A 43 4.50 -5.97 2.02
C GLY A 43 4.31 -6.69 3.36
N ASN A 44 3.82 -5.95 4.34
CA ASN A 44 3.86 -6.31 5.76
C ASN A 44 2.66 -5.71 6.52
N SER A 45 2.81 -5.42 7.81
CA SER A 45 1.76 -4.77 8.62
C SER A 45 1.29 -3.42 8.06
N PHE A 46 2.15 -2.68 7.35
CA PHE A 46 1.75 -1.40 6.76
C PHE A 46 0.91 -1.58 5.50
N SER A 47 1.13 -2.63 4.70
CA SER A 47 0.20 -2.94 3.60
C SER A 47 -1.13 -3.40 4.17
N GLN A 48 -1.11 -4.22 5.23
CA GLN A 48 -2.34 -4.61 5.92
C GLN A 48 -3.15 -3.38 6.35
N ASP A 49 -2.52 -2.40 7.00
CA ASP A 49 -3.19 -1.19 7.46
C ASP A 49 -3.74 -0.33 6.31
N ALA A 50 -3.12 -0.38 5.12
CA ALA A 50 -3.54 0.39 3.97
C ALA A 50 -4.67 -0.25 3.14
N ILE A 51 -4.65 -1.58 2.97
CA ILE A 51 -5.52 -2.25 1.98
C ILE A 51 -6.51 -3.26 2.58
N GLU A 52 -6.28 -3.76 3.79
CA GLU A 52 -7.16 -4.77 4.39
C GLU A 52 -8.28 -4.17 5.25
N GLN A 53 -8.27 -2.85 5.46
CA GLN A 53 -9.30 -2.12 6.19
C GLN A 53 -9.87 -1.02 5.29
N TYR A 54 -11.19 -1.02 5.09
CA TYR A 54 -11.97 0.02 4.40
C TYR A 54 -11.83 0.12 2.89
N LEU A 55 -10.71 -0.29 2.27
CA LEU A 55 -10.52 -0.13 0.82
C LEU A 55 -11.61 -0.86 0.01
N TRP A 56 -11.99 -2.06 0.43
CA TRP A 56 -13.05 -2.83 -0.23
C TRP A 56 -14.40 -2.14 -0.08
N GLU A 57 -14.78 -1.72 1.12
CA GLU A 57 -16.05 -1.05 1.40
C GLU A 57 -16.16 0.29 0.67
N LEU A 58 -15.07 1.06 0.59
CA LEU A 58 -15.02 2.30 -0.18
C LEU A 58 -15.21 2.05 -1.69
N ALA A 59 -14.65 0.97 -2.21
CA ALA A 59 -14.84 0.57 -3.61
C ALA A 59 -16.30 0.14 -3.85
N ASP A 60 -16.88 -0.66 -2.97
CA ASP A 60 -18.26 -1.15 -3.07
C ASP A 60 -19.28 0.02 -3.04
N GLU A 61 -19.11 0.97 -2.12
CA GLU A 61 -19.92 2.20 -2.06
C GLU A 61 -19.80 3.07 -3.32
N ALA A 62 -18.65 3.04 -3.99
CA ALA A 62 -18.43 3.71 -5.27
C ALA A 62 -18.94 2.89 -6.48
N GLY A 63 -19.50 1.69 -6.27
CA GLY A 63 -19.94 0.78 -7.33
C GLY A 63 -18.79 0.12 -8.09
N VAL A 64 -17.57 0.11 -7.52
CA VAL A 64 -16.37 -0.50 -8.10
C VAL A 64 -16.18 -1.89 -7.52
N LYS A 65 -16.29 -2.92 -8.37
CA LYS A 65 -15.94 -4.29 -7.97
C LYS A 65 -14.44 -4.41 -7.80
N MET A 66 -14.01 -4.98 -6.68
CA MET A 66 -12.59 -5.08 -6.34
C MET A 66 -12.22 -6.45 -5.74
N ILE A 67 -11.06 -6.96 -6.13
CA ILE A 67 -10.33 -8.04 -5.45
C ILE A 67 -9.02 -7.47 -4.92
N ILE A 68 -8.76 -7.70 -3.65
CA ILE A 68 -7.58 -7.20 -2.95
C ILE A 68 -6.75 -8.39 -2.48
N GLY A 69 -5.47 -8.43 -2.85
CA GLY A 69 -4.48 -9.35 -2.32
C GLY A 69 -3.43 -8.62 -1.49
N ASN A 70 -3.00 -9.22 -0.38
CA ASN A 70 -1.83 -8.82 0.38
C ASN A 70 -0.91 -10.03 0.54
N ALA A 71 0.27 -9.97 -0.09
CA ALA A 71 1.38 -10.85 0.24
C ALA A 71 2.03 -10.34 1.52
N TYR A 72 1.46 -10.75 2.66
CA TYR A 72 1.80 -10.23 3.97
C TYR A 72 2.98 -11.00 4.59
N ARG A 73 3.99 -10.27 5.07
CA ARG A 73 5.02 -10.79 5.97
C ARG A 73 5.39 -9.75 7.03
N GLY A 74 4.91 -9.95 8.26
CA GLY A 74 5.03 -8.95 9.34
C GLY A 74 6.47 -8.58 9.69
N GLY A 75 6.76 -7.27 9.77
CA GLY A 75 8.09 -6.75 10.12
C GLY A 75 9.19 -7.00 9.08
N GLN A 76 8.84 -7.43 7.88
CA GLN A 76 9.79 -7.77 6.82
C GLN A 76 9.78 -6.71 5.70
N GLY A 77 10.89 -6.62 4.98
CA GLY A 77 11.16 -5.68 3.89
C GLY A 77 11.82 -6.33 2.68
N PHE A 78 12.36 -5.53 1.76
CA PHE A 78 12.81 -6.02 0.44
C PHE A 78 13.82 -7.17 0.52
N GLN A 79 14.90 -7.01 1.29
CA GLN A 79 15.93 -8.05 1.43
C GLN A 79 15.33 -9.36 1.91
N SER A 80 14.56 -9.30 3.00
CA SER A 80 13.96 -10.48 3.59
C SER A 80 12.94 -11.14 2.65
N HIS A 81 12.12 -10.38 1.92
CA HIS A 81 11.21 -10.91 0.91
C HIS A 81 11.97 -11.62 -0.20
N TRP A 82 13.08 -11.05 -0.65
CA TRP A 82 13.92 -11.69 -1.67
C TRP A 82 14.56 -12.99 -1.17
N ILE A 83 15.06 -13.01 0.07
CA ILE A 83 15.56 -14.24 0.70
C ILE A 83 14.48 -15.32 0.74
N ASP A 84 13.25 -14.97 1.11
CA ASP A 84 12.12 -15.91 1.11
C ASP A 84 11.86 -16.53 -0.26
N VAL A 85 11.95 -15.72 -1.33
CA VAL A 85 11.83 -16.17 -2.72
C VAL A 85 12.96 -17.12 -3.11
N THR A 86 14.22 -16.76 -2.82
CA THR A 86 15.38 -17.54 -3.27
C THR A 86 15.62 -18.81 -2.48
N GLU A 87 15.19 -18.85 -1.22
CA GLU A 87 15.31 -20.01 -0.35
C GLU A 87 14.03 -20.87 -0.32
N GLU A 88 12.98 -20.46 -1.04
CA GLU A 88 11.69 -21.16 -1.11
C GLU A 88 11.06 -21.41 0.28
N ASN A 89 11.27 -20.49 1.21
CA ASN A 89 10.82 -20.63 2.60
C ASN A 89 9.29 -20.53 2.73
N ASN A 90 8.62 -19.94 1.73
CA ASN A 90 7.16 -19.78 1.66
C ASN A 90 6.56 -19.14 2.91
N THR A 91 7.18 -18.08 3.45
CA THR A 91 6.75 -17.53 4.76
C THR A 91 5.72 -16.39 4.65
N PHE A 92 5.21 -16.11 3.45
CA PHE A 92 4.12 -15.16 3.29
C PHE A 92 2.80 -15.75 3.80
N GLU A 93 1.95 -14.89 4.37
CA GLU A 93 0.53 -15.17 4.55
C GLU A 93 -0.21 -14.47 3.41
N TYR A 94 -0.85 -15.24 2.53
CA TYR A 94 -1.67 -14.66 1.48
C TYR A 94 -3.02 -14.26 2.06
N ARG A 95 -3.29 -12.96 2.13
CA ARG A 95 -4.55 -12.43 2.63
C ARG A 95 -5.32 -11.83 1.47
N LYS A 96 -6.53 -12.32 1.24
CA LYS A 96 -7.35 -11.92 0.09
C LYS A 96 -8.70 -11.41 0.56
N VAL A 97 -9.18 -10.33 -0.04
CA VAL A 97 -10.56 -9.86 0.09
C VAL A 97 -11.24 -9.96 -1.26
N GLN A 98 -12.33 -10.73 -1.32
CA GLN A 98 -13.16 -10.93 -2.49
C GLN A 98 -14.61 -11.01 -2.06
N ASP A 99 -15.49 -10.27 -2.73
CA ASP A 99 -16.92 -10.20 -2.40
C ASP A 99 -17.17 -9.87 -0.91
N GLY A 100 -16.35 -8.98 -0.35
CA GLY A 100 -16.41 -8.54 1.05
C GLY A 100 -15.93 -9.59 2.05
N LYS A 101 -15.45 -10.75 1.59
CA LYS A 101 -14.98 -11.84 2.44
C LYS A 101 -13.47 -11.88 2.46
N ARG A 102 -12.91 -11.91 3.67
CA ARG A 102 -11.48 -12.06 3.91
C ARG A 102 -11.09 -13.52 4.08
N THR A 103 -10.05 -13.95 3.40
CA THR A 103 -9.39 -15.25 3.57
C THR A 103 -7.91 -15.05 3.83
N ASN A 104 -7.35 -15.91 4.68
CA ASN A 104 -5.94 -15.90 5.03
C ASN A 104 -5.35 -17.30 4.80
N THR A 105 -4.32 -17.39 3.99
CA THR A 105 -3.63 -18.64 3.65
C THR A 105 -2.16 -18.53 4.08
N PRO A 106 -1.77 -19.09 5.24
CA PRO A 106 -0.39 -19.06 5.70
C PRO A 106 0.50 -19.95 4.81
N HIS A 107 1.81 -19.80 4.96
CA HIS A 107 2.82 -20.61 4.27
C HIS A 107 2.75 -20.56 2.74
N SER A 108 2.43 -19.39 2.18
CA SER A 108 2.30 -19.18 0.75
C SER A 108 3.63 -18.76 0.13
N ALA A 109 3.93 -19.29 -1.05
CA ALA A 109 5.02 -18.79 -1.88
C ALA A 109 4.63 -17.43 -2.49
N LEU A 110 5.58 -16.50 -2.61
CA LEU A 110 5.29 -15.24 -3.30
C LEU A 110 4.88 -15.46 -4.76
N SER A 111 5.44 -16.50 -5.41
CA SER A 111 5.05 -16.89 -6.77
C SER A 111 3.58 -17.27 -6.88
N SER A 112 3.05 -18.07 -5.96
CA SER A 112 1.65 -18.49 -6.01
C SER A 112 0.70 -17.33 -5.79
N ILE A 113 1.11 -16.32 -5.01
CA ILE A 113 0.32 -15.11 -4.78
C ILE A 113 0.30 -14.22 -6.04
N ILE A 114 1.44 -14.07 -6.70
CA ILE A 114 1.55 -13.27 -7.93
C ILE A 114 0.76 -13.89 -9.08
N THR A 115 0.69 -15.23 -9.15
CA THR A 115 -0.02 -15.95 -10.22
C THR A 115 -1.52 -16.19 -9.94
N ASP A 116 -2.01 -15.90 -8.73
CA ASP A 116 -3.39 -16.19 -8.31
C ASP A 116 -4.45 -15.45 -9.14
N GLU A 117 -4.21 -14.18 -9.46
CA GLU A 117 -5.15 -13.34 -10.20
C GLU A 117 -4.43 -12.57 -11.31
N PRO A 118 -5.13 -12.14 -12.37
CA PRO A 118 -4.61 -11.16 -13.34
C PRO A 118 -4.55 -9.77 -12.71
N TRP A 119 -3.65 -9.60 -11.73
CA TRP A 119 -3.47 -8.36 -10.98
C TRP A 119 -3.29 -7.18 -11.91
N GLN A 120 -4.12 -6.16 -11.75
CA GLN A 120 -4.04 -4.94 -12.54
C GLN A 120 -3.01 -3.97 -11.95
N TYR A 121 -2.93 -3.94 -10.63
CA TYR A 121 -1.97 -3.12 -9.89
C TYR A 121 -1.19 -3.97 -8.91
N ILE A 122 0.14 -3.84 -8.91
CA ILE A 122 1.02 -4.50 -7.93
C ILE A 122 1.88 -3.42 -7.26
N THR A 123 1.80 -3.32 -5.94
CA THR A 123 2.57 -2.33 -5.18
C THR A 123 3.65 -2.97 -4.31
N PHE A 124 4.79 -2.29 -4.23
CA PHE A 124 5.90 -2.65 -3.34
C PHE A 124 6.08 -1.60 -2.24
N GLN A 125 6.60 -2.00 -1.09
CA GLN A 125 6.99 -1.11 -0.01
C GLN A 125 8.15 -1.68 0.80
N GLN A 126 8.94 -0.79 1.41
CA GLN A 126 9.96 -1.18 2.37
C GLN A 126 9.35 -1.39 3.77
N VAL A 127 10.07 -2.08 4.65
CA VAL A 127 9.79 -2.13 6.09
C VAL A 127 9.99 -0.75 6.72
N SER A 128 9.15 -0.40 7.70
CA SER A 128 8.99 0.99 8.14
C SER A 128 10.26 1.62 8.72
N GLN A 129 11.07 0.88 9.49
CA GLN A 129 12.33 1.41 10.04
C GLN A 129 13.38 1.72 8.96
N GLU A 130 13.26 1.14 7.76
CA GLU A 130 14.16 1.32 6.63
C GLU A 130 13.54 2.15 5.49
N SER A 131 12.28 2.57 5.64
CA SER A 131 11.50 3.20 4.56
C SER A 131 12.05 4.52 4.04
N GLY A 132 12.88 5.23 4.81
CA GLY A 132 13.62 6.42 4.36
C GLY A 132 15.09 6.16 4.03
N LEU A 133 15.56 4.91 4.05
CA LEU A 133 16.97 4.53 3.90
C LEU A 133 17.21 3.85 2.55
N THR A 134 17.47 4.64 1.50
CA THR A 134 17.62 4.14 0.11
C THR A 134 18.73 3.10 -0.07
N THR A 135 19.73 3.07 0.82
CA THR A 135 20.80 2.06 0.81
C THR A 135 20.30 0.64 1.09
N THR A 136 19.07 0.47 1.59
CA THR A 136 18.45 -0.84 1.88
C THR A 136 17.59 -1.37 0.74
N PHE A 137 17.43 -0.59 -0.34
CA PHE A 137 16.45 -0.88 -1.38
C PHE A 137 17.04 -1.84 -2.42
N GLU A 138 18.24 -1.52 -2.91
CA GLU A 138 18.91 -2.30 -3.94
C GLU A 138 19.88 -3.34 -3.36
N PRO A 139 20.03 -4.50 -4.02
CA PRO A 139 19.43 -4.89 -5.31
C PRO A 139 18.01 -5.49 -5.21
N TYR A 140 17.46 -5.57 -3.99
CA TYR A 140 16.30 -6.40 -3.68
C TYR A 140 15.00 -5.88 -4.27
N LEU A 141 14.79 -4.57 -4.30
CA LEU A 141 13.63 -3.96 -4.95
C LEU A 141 13.63 -4.27 -6.45
N THR A 142 14.77 -4.10 -7.15
CA THR A 142 14.91 -4.52 -8.55
C THR A 142 14.52 -5.98 -8.74
N TYR A 143 15.04 -6.88 -7.91
CA TYR A 143 14.76 -8.30 -8.02
C TYR A 143 13.28 -8.63 -7.81
N LEU A 144 12.62 -8.02 -6.82
CA LEU A 144 11.19 -8.22 -6.57
C LEU A 144 10.31 -7.71 -7.72
N ILE A 145 10.64 -6.54 -8.29
CA ILE A 145 9.93 -6.00 -9.47
C ILE A 145 10.08 -6.94 -10.66
N GLN A 146 11.30 -7.40 -10.95
CA GLN A 146 11.55 -8.33 -12.06
C GLN A 146 10.86 -9.68 -11.85
N TYR A 147 10.88 -10.19 -10.61
CA TYR A 147 10.19 -11.43 -10.25
C TYR A 147 8.69 -11.33 -10.46
N ALA A 148 8.05 -10.26 -9.99
CA ALA A 148 6.64 -10.02 -10.22
C ALA A 148 6.30 -9.85 -11.72
N ARG A 149 7.16 -9.18 -12.48
CA ARG A 149 7.02 -9.04 -13.94
C ARG A 149 7.17 -10.36 -14.68
N GLY A 150 8.04 -11.25 -14.23
CA GLY A 150 8.22 -12.57 -14.85
C GLY A 150 7.07 -13.53 -14.60
N LEU A 151 6.33 -13.33 -13.50
CA LEU A 151 5.25 -14.22 -13.07
C LEU A 151 3.84 -13.66 -13.29
N GLN A 152 3.69 -12.38 -13.63
CA GLN A 152 2.38 -11.75 -13.86
C GLN A 152 1.55 -12.56 -14.86
N THR A 153 0.28 -12.77 -14.53
CA THR A 153 -0.69 -13.39 -15.45
C THR A 153 -1.41 -12.35 -16.31
N ASN A 154 -1.44 -11.09 -15.87
CA ASN A 154 -1.86 -9.95 -16.67
C ASN A 154 -0.63 -9.27 -17.30
N PRO A 155 -0.41 -9.32 -18.62
CA PRO A 155 0.74 -8.69 -19.27
C PRO A 155 0.72 -7.15 -19.20
N ASN A 156 -0.43 -6.56 -18.85
CA ASN A 156 -0.63 -5.12 -18.69
C ASN A 156 -0.64 -4.69 -17.22
N ALA A 157 -0.13 -5.51 -16.30
CA ALA A 157 -0.06 -5.13 -14.88
C ALA A 157 0.76 -3.85 -14.72
N THR A 158 0.23 -2.93 -13.93
CA THR A 158 0.88 -1.65 -13.62
C THR A 158 1.51 -1.74 -12.24
N TYR A 159 2.80 -1.45 -12.17
CA TYR A 159 3.54 -1.50 -10.91
C TYR A 159 3.59 -0.13 -10.25
N GLY A 160 3.54 -0.09 -8.93
CA GLY A 160 3.65 1.15 -8.17
C GLY A 160 4.38 0.97 -6.84
N TYR A 161 4.63 2.09 -6.17
CA TYR A 161 5.27 2.13 -4.87
C TYR A 161 4.30 2.64 -3.79
N HIS A 162 4.17 1.93 -2.68
CA HIS A 162 3.39 2.39 -1.55
C HIS A 162 4.27 3.22 -0.60
N GLN A 163 4.08 4.55 -0.59
CA GLN A 163 4.73 5.44 0.34
C GLN A 163 4.09 5.28 1.72
N THR A 164 4.80 4.65 2.65
CA THR A 164 4.39 4.49 4.04
C THR A 164 4.55 5.80 4.84
N TRP A 165 4.14 5.79 6.11
CA TRP A 165 4.15 6.96 7.00
C TRP A 165 5.30 6.93 8.01
N ALA A 166 5.65 8.12 8.50
CA ALA A 166 6.53 8.28 9.66
C ALA A 166 5.82 7.85 10.95
N TYR A 167 6.59 7.39 11.91
CA TYR A 167 6.11 7.04 13.25
C TYR A 167 5.56 8.24 14.03
N SER A 168 4.82 8.00 15.11
CA SER A 168 4.39 9.08 16.02
C SER A 168 5.60 9.76 16.66
N HIS A 169 5.45 11.00 17.11
CA HIS A 169 6.52 11.78 17.74
C HIS A 169 7.05 11.15 19.03
N ASP A 170 6.20 10.39 19.73
CA ASP A 170 6.47 9.69 20.98
C ASP A 170 6.78 8.20 20.79
N SER A 171 6.95 7.75 19.53
CA SER A 171 7.23 6.37 19.22
C SER A 171 8.48 5.87 19.92
N THR A 172 8.36 4.73 20.60
CA THR A 172 9.49 4.04 21.24
C THR A 172 10.08 2.94 20.36
N HIS A 173 9.68 2.86 19.09
CA HIS A 173 10.16 1.83 18.18
C HIS A 173 11.66 2.00 17.93
N GLY A 174 12.48 0.96 18.16
CA GLY A 174 13.95 1.07 18.07
C GLY A 174 14.47 1.53 16.71
N GLY A 175 13.73 1.23 15.63
CA GLY A 175 14.02 1.70 14.29
C GLY A 175 13.88 3.22 14.10
N PHE A 176 13.21 3.92 15.01
CA PHE A 176 13.05 5.38 14.92
C PHE A 176 14.37 6.13 15.12
N ALA A 177 15.34 5.49 15.78
CA ALA A 177 16.69 6.01 15.97
C ALA A 177 17.42 6.26 14.64
N ASN A 178 17.07 5.54 13.58
CA ASN A 178 17.58 5.78 12.21
C ASN A 178 17.29 7.21 11.72
N TYR A 179 16.27 7.84 12.28
CA TYR A 179 15.80 9.18 11.94
C TYR A 179 16.01 10.17 13.10
N GLY A 180 16.86 9.82 14.07
CA GLY A 180 17.11 10.64 15.27
C GLY A 180 15.88 10.78 16.17
N ASN A 181 14.94 9.84 16.13
CA ASN A 181 13.67 9.88 16.85
C ASN A 181 12.85 11.16 16.53
N ARG A 182 12.86 11.58 15.27
CA ARG A 182 12.16 12.78 14.81
C ARG A 182 11.20 12.43 13.68
N GLN A 183 9.90 12.62 13.92
CA GLN A 183 8.84 12.30 12.96
C GLN A 183 9.06 13.03 11.63
N GLU A 184 9.34 14.34 11.66
CA GLU A 184 9.58 15.13 10.46
C GLU A 184 10.79 14.64 9.65
N VAL A 185 11.87 14.24 10.34
CA VAL A 185 13.07 13.71 9.67
C VAL A 185 12.75 12.39 8.99
N MET A 186 11.97 11.53 9.65
CA MET A 186 11.53 10.26 9.08
C MET A 186 10.63 10.48 7.87
N TYR A 187 9.63 11.36 7.98
CA TYR A 187 8.72 11.69 6.89
C TYR A 187 9.47 12.24 5.68
N ASP A 188 10.33 13.24 5.88
CA ASP A 188 11.14 13.82 4.82
C ASP A 188 12.05 12.77 4.16
N SER A 189 12.63 11.87 4.95
CA SER A 189 13.49 10.79 4.45
C SER A 189 12.70 9.81 3.59
N ILE A 190 11.48 9.44 4.01
CA ILE A 190 10.57 8.59 3.24
C ILE A 190 10.21 9.28 1.91
N CYS A 191 9.83 10.57 1.93
CA CYS A 191 9.52 11.30 0.71
C CYS A 191 10.69 11.33 -0.28
N ARG A 192 11.92 11.58 0.21
CA ARG A 192 13.12 11.54 -0.63
C ARG A 192 13.41 10.14 -1.17
N ALA A 193 13.24 9.10 -0.36
CA ALA A 193 13.44 7.72 -0.79
C ALA A 193 12.45 7.31 -1.87
N VAL A 194 11.18 7.71 -1.75
CA VAL A 194 10.17 7.46 -2.78
C VAL A 194 10.46 8.24 -4.06
N GLN A 195 10.88 9.50 -3.97
CA GLN A 195 11.33 10.26 -5.14
C GLN A 195 12.49 9.56 -5.85
N TYR A 196 13.48 9.10 -5.10
CA TYR A 196 14.59 8.31 -5.63
C TYR A 196 14.09 7.07 -6.38
N VAL A 197 13.22 6.26 -5.76
CA VAL A 197 12.67 5.04 -6.37
C VAL A 197 11.91 5.34 -7.65
N MET A 198 11.05 6.35 -7.67
CA MET A 198 10.27 6.68 -8.86
C MET A 198 11.15 7.18 -10.02
N VAL A 199 12.33 7.72 -9.72
CA VAL A 199 13.33 8.12 -10.74
C VAL A 199 14.16 6.91 -11.21
N THR A 200 14.58 6.02 -10.30
CA THR A 200 15.45 4.89 -10.64
C THR A 200 14.71 3.70 -11.22
N HIS A 201 13.40 3.57 -10.96
CA HIS A 201 12.52 2.55 -11.51
C HIS A 201 11.42 3.17 -12.36
N PRO A 202 11.73 3.61 -13.59
CA PRO A 202 10.72 4.18 -14.50
C PRO A 202 9.61 3.18 -14.87
N GLU A 203 9.79 1.89 -14.60
CA GLU A 203 8.77 0.87 -14.68
C GLU A 203 7.66 0.98 -13.62
N LEU A 204 7.95 1.62 -12.47
CA LEU A 204 6.93 1.98 -11.49
C LEU A 204 6.19 3.22 -12.01
N LYS A 205 4.90 3.07 -12.28
CA LYS A 205 4.11 4.09 -12.97
C LYS A 205 3.32 5.01 -12.04
N PHE A 206 3.19 4.63 -10.78
CA PHE A 206 2.47 5.41 -9.78
C PHE A 206 3.05 5.19 -8.38
N MET A 207 2.65 6.07 -7.47
CA MET A 207 2.93 5.97 -6.06
C MET A 207 1.64 6.23 -5.28
N VAL A 208 1.43 5.47 -4.20
CA VAL A 208 0.30 5.67 -3.27
C VAL A 208 0.81 6.49 -2.07
N PRO A 209 0.38 7.75 -1.90
CA PRO A 209 0.96 8.70 -0.95
C PRO A 209 0.40 8.57 0.47
N SER A 210 0.31 7.35 1.02
CA SER A 210 -0.27 7.12 2.36
C SER A 210 0.48 7.90 3.44
N GLY A 211 1.81 7.96 3.36
CA GLY A 211 2.65 8.76 4.25
C GLY A 211 2.25 10.23 4.30
N THR A 212 2.06 10.83 3.13
CA THR A 212 1.61 12.23 3.00
C THR A 212 0.19 12.40 3.53
N ALA A 213 -0.71 11.45 3.27
CA ALA A 213 -2.08 11.49 3.79
C ALA A 213 -2.11 11.48 5.33
N ILE A 214 -1.33 10.62 5.97
CA ILE A 214 -1.19 10.58 7.43
C ILE A 214 -0.55 11.87 7.96
N GLN A 215 0.51 12.37 7.32
CA GLN A 215 1.17 13.61 7.75
C GLN A 215 0.22 14.82 7.64
N ASN A 216 -0.60 14.87 6.60
CA ASN A 216 -1.65 15.89 6.46
C ASN A 216 -2.70 15.76 7.57
N ALA A 217 -3.17 14.55 7.88
CA ALA A 217 -4.13 14.32 8.95
C ALA A 217 -3.60 14.81 10.32
N ARG A 218 -2.31 14.63 10.59
CA ARG A 218 -1.65 15.13 11.80
C ARG A 218 -1.69 16.65 11.97
N THR A 219 -1.82 17.40 10.87
CA THR A 219 -1.95 18.88 10.91
C THR A 219 -3.36 19.37 11.26
N THR A 220 -4.33 18.46 11.33
CA THR A 220 -5.72 18.79 11.65
C THR A 220 -5.97 18.73 13.16
N PHE A 221 -7.23 18.89 13.58
CA PHE A 221 -7.62 18.69 14.98
C PHE A 221 -7.36 17.26 15.50
N LEU A 222 -7.13 16.29 14.61
CA LEU A 222 -6.76 14.93 14.99
C LEU A 222 -5.40 14.88 15.69
N GLY A 223 -4.48 15.79 15.37
CA GLY A 223 -3.12 15.80 15.91
C GLY A 223 -2.38 14.50 15.63
N ASP A 224 -1.37 14.20 16.44
CA ASP A 224 -0.54 12.99 16.28
C ASP A 224 -1.19 11.72 16.87
N ASN A 225 -2.48 11.51 16.59
CA ASN A 225 -3.28 10.37 17.07
C ASN A 225 -3.67 9.42 15.93
N MET A 226 -2.78 9.26 14.94
CA MET A 226 -3.02 8.46 13.74
C MET A 226 -2.48 7.03 13.85
N ASN A 227 -1.84 6.69 14.97
CA ASN A 227 -1.18 5.41 15.19
C ASN A 227 -1.82 4.68 16.38
N ARG A 228 -1.98 3.36 16.27
CA ARG A 228 -2.48 2.52 17.37
C ARG A 228 -1.37 2.07 18.34
N ASP A 229 -0.14 2.00 17.85
CA ASP A 229 1.04 1.42 18.49
C ASP A 229 2.31 2.26 18.26
N GLY A 230 2.13 3.52 17.85
CA GLY A 230 3.21 4.49 17.65
C GLY A 230 3.93 4.41 16.30
N TYR A 231 3.49 3.56 15.38
CA TYR A 231 4.01 3.51 14.01
C TYR A 231 2.95 3.18 12.97
#